data_AF-A0A022QPH5-F1
#
_entry.id   AF-A0A022QPH5-F1
#
_cell.length_a   1.000
_cell.length_b   1.000
_cell.length_c   1.000
_cell.angle_alpha   90.00
_cell.angle_beta   90.00
_cell.angle_gamma   90.00
#
_symmetry.space_group_name_H-M   'P 1'
#
loop_
_entity.id
_entity.type
_entity.pdbx_description
1 polymer ?
#
loop_
_entity_poly.entity_id
_entity_poly.type
_entity_poly.pdbx_seq_one_letter_code
_entity_poly.pdbx_strand_id
1 'polypeptide(L)'
;MRDLCGIDMFLYNPLTHRHVNLPPLSIPKHKFRKGQGCPVKLILSSPPDEDEDGKCRAVMFFGNEHRLAYCCPGRSKEWIPLGDLFHDNEGRIPWMYQDIIYSHTKQSLFCMTVCSDFESWDLRDPHSPIMNWKLLNHDMPLFAAADNRCPRCGKGNADRLKSSSFELFKYLVFDERSDRLFVVSRRVKIHRGPNGYHDYSFPYQTVGFVVDQIIVLPGGNDGEKKKELRRMDGNLDGMSFFIGAKGHGFVVVPNEDNYNGHVEPNCIYFTDSHQLTPRPWSKKKVSCGGHDIGIFNYENSTFSSCYYPRDLESARRMNPAPTWFTPSSSFLSSVA
;
A
#
# COMPACT_ATOMS: atom_id res chain seq x y z
N MET A 1 -18.41 -29.77 -9.64
CA MET A 1 -16.96 -29.49 -9.57
C MET A 1 -16.74 -28.14 -10.21
N ARG A 2 -16.23 -27.12 -9.51
CA ARG A 2 -16.05 -25.78 -10.09
C ARG A 2 -14.79 -25.80 -10.96
N ASP A 3 -14.92 -25.46 -12.24
CA ASP A 3 -13.78 -25.29 -13.16
C ASP A 3 -12.79 -24.26 -12.60
N LEU A 4 -11.67 -24.75 -12.06
CA LEU A 4 -10.52 -23.94 -11.67
C LEU A 4 -9.64 -23.71 -12.91
N CYS A 5 -9.08 -22.51 -13.01
CA CYS A 5 -8.01 -22.17 -13.92
C CYS A 5 -6.74 -22.07 -13.09
N GLY A 6 -5.72 -22.87 -13.44
CA GLY A 6 -4.36 -22.58 -13.00
C GLY A 6 -3.87 -21.37 -13.78
N ILE A 7 -3.44 -20.33 -13.08
CA ILE A 7 -2.82 -19.16 -13.69
C ILE A 7 -1.37 -19.18 -13.30
N ASP A 8 -0.52 -19.44 -14.28
CA ASP A 8 0.93 -19.35 -14.12
C ASP A 8 1.30 -17.91 -13.77
N MET A 9 2.20 -17.77 -12.80
CA MET A 9 2.65 -16.50 -12.31
C MET A 9 4.17 -16.42 -12.42
N PHE A 10 4.63 -15.28 -12.92
CA PHE A 10 6.05 -14.95 -12.92
C PHE A 10 6.24 -13.45 -12.67
N LEU A 11 7.39 -13.10 -12.13
CA LEU A 11 7.88 -11.74 -12.07
C LEU A 11 8.91 -11.53 -13.16
N TYR A 12 8.88 -10.36 -13.78
CA TYR A 12 9.83 -9.97 -14.81
C TYR A 12 10.54 -8.70 -14.39
N ASN A 13 11.88 -8.76 -14.36
CA ASN A 13 12.69 -7.56 -14.22
C ASN A 13 13.03 -7.05 -15.63
N PRO A 14 12.48 -5.90 -16.07
CA PRO A 14 12.71 -5.38 -17.41
C PRO A 14 14.13 -4.85 -17.62
N LEU A 15 14.88 -4.56 -16.56
CA LEU A 15 16.24 -4.05 -16.64
C LEU A 15 17.26 -5.18 -16.82
N THR A 16 17.04 -6.31 -16.15
CA THR A 16 17.94 -7.48 -16.23
C THR A 16 17.41 -8.58 -17.15
N HIS A 17 16.20 -8.42 -17.68
CA HIS A 17 15.45 -9.40 -18.47
C HIS A 17 15.21 -10.75 -17.77
N ARG A 18 15.33 -10.80 -16.44
CA ARG A 18 15.19 -12.03 -15.65
C ARG A 18 13.73 -12.34 -15.33
N HIS A 19 13.44 -13.64 -15.22
CA HIS A 19 12.14 -14.16 -14.79
C HIS A 19 12.26 -14.91 -13.47
N VAL A 20 11.29 -14.71 -12.60
CA VAL A 20 11.13 -15.46 -11.35
C VAL A 20 9.80 -16.17 -11.42
N ASN A 21 9.82 -17.50 -11.50
CA ASN A 21 8.61 -18.29 -11.49
C ASN A 21 8.03 -18.35 -10.08
N LEU A 22 6.72 -18.15 -9.98
CA LEU A 22 5.96 -18.23 -8.75
C LEU A 22 4.97 -19.40 -8.82
N PRO A 23 4.51 -19.93 -7.67
CA PRO A 23 3.45 -20.92 -7.66
C PRO A 23 2.20 -20.42 -8.40
N PRO A 24 1.52 -21.27 -9.17
CA PRO A 24 0.31 -20.88 -9.88
C PRO A 24 -0.83 -20.59 -8.90
N LEU A 25 -1.73 -19.70 -9.30
CA LEU A 25 -2.97 -19.46 -8.56
C LEU A 25 -4.11 -20.31 -9.11
N SER A 26 -4.76 -21.07 -8.22
CA SER A 26 -5.98 -21.82 -8.55
C SER A 26 -7.20 -20.93 -8.35
N ILE A 27 -7.72 -20.35 -9.44
CA ILE A 27 -8.85 -19.41 -9.38
C ILE A 27 -10.04 -19.99 -10.18
N PRO A 28 -11.27 -19.97 -9.63
CA PRO A 28 -12.45 -20.32 -10.43
C PRO A 28 -12.55 -19.47 -11.70
N LYS A 29 -12.69 -20.09 -12.88
CA LYS A 29 -12.66 -19.41 -14.20
C LYS A 29 -13.58 -18.17 -14.27
N HIS A 30 -14.76 -18.25 -13.66
CA HIS A 30 -15.74 -17.17 -13.65
C HIS A 30 -15.31 -15.94 -12.83
N LYS A 31 -14.45 -16.13 -11.82
CA LYS A 31 -13.87 -15.03 -11.04
C LYS A 31 -12.73 -14.36 -11.82
N PHE A 32 -11.84 -15.16 -12.43
CA PHE A 32 -10.72 -14.62 -13.21
C PHE A 32 -11.15 -13.67 -14.34
N ARG A 33 -12.19 -14.02 -15.10
CA ARG A 33 -12.73 -13.15 -16.18
C ARG A 33 -13.23 -11.79 -15.69
N LYS A 34 -13.54 -11.65 -14.41
CA LYS A 34 -13.97 -10.39 -13.78
C LYS A 34 -12.82 -9.66 -13.08
N GLY A 35 -11.57 -10.12 -13.23
CA GLY A 35 -10.43 -9.66 -12.43
C GLY A 35 -10.51 -10.07 -10.95
N GLN A 36 -11.51 -10.88 -10.58
CA GLN A 36 -11.73 -11.36 -9.23
C GLN A 36 -10.78 -12.54 -8.99
N GLY A 37 -9.88 -12.43 -8.02
CA GLY A 37 -8.87 -13.46 -7.74
C GLY A 37 -7.44 -13.06 -8.07
N CYS A 38 -7.22 -12.01 -8.87
CA CYS A 38 -5.86 -11.59 -9.23
C CYS A 38 -5.05 -11.11 -8.01
N PRO A 39 -3.71 -11.23 -8.05
CA PRO A 39 -2.83 -10.52 -7.13
C PRO A 39 -3.10 -9.02 -7.19
N VAL A 40 -3.22 -8.38 -6.03
CA VAL A 40 -3.42 -6.93 -5.92
C VAL A 40 -2.08 -6.23 -5.75
N LYS A 41 -1.26 -6.71 -4.83
CA LYS A 41 0.13 -6.29 -4.62
C LYS A 41 0.98 -7.52 -4.34
N LEU A 42 2.20 -7.53 -4.86
CA LEU A 42 3.21 -8.55 -4.60
C LEU A 42 4.55 -7.87 -4.36
N ILE A 43 5.25 -8.32 -3.31
CA ILE A 43 6.57 -7.84 -2.93
C ILE A 43 7.55 -9.01 -2.77
N LEU A 44 8.84 -8.73 -2.87
CA LEU A 44 9.91 -9.68 -2.58
C LEU A 44 10.71 -9.20 -1.37
N SER A 45 11.14 -10.13 -0.52
CA SER A 45 11.99 -9.83 0.65
C SER A 45 13.46 -9.59 0.31
N SER A 46 13.90 -10.06 -0.86
CA SER A 46 15.27 -9.95 -1.36
C SER A 46 15.24 -10.04 -2.89
N PRO A 47 16.26 -9.50 -3.59
CA PRO A 47 16.47 -9.84 -4.98
C PRO A 47 16.67 -11.35 -5.11
N PRO A 48 15.95 -12.04 -6.00
CA PRO A 48 16.14 -13.48 -6.22
C PRO A 48 17.53 -13.81 -6.76
N ASP A 49 18.22 -12.80 -7.31
CA ASP A 49 19.57 -12.89 -7.87
C ASP A 49 20.65 -13.06 -6.80
N GLU A 50 20.38 -12.67 -5.56
CA GLU A 50 21.32 -12.74 -4.43
C GLU A 50 21.06 -13.96 -3.53
N ASP A 51 20.10 -14.80 -3.90
CA ASP A 51 19.47 -15.75 -2.99
C ASP A 51 19.54 -17.21 -3.46
N GLU A 52 20.76 -17.69 -3.71
CA GLU A 52 21.02 -19.12 -4.00
C GLU A 52 20.50 -20.04 -2.86
N ASP A 53 20.41 -19.49 -1.65
CA ASP A 53 19.97 -20.19 -0.44
C ASP A 53 18.44 -20.28 -0.29
N GLY A 54 17.66 -19.69 -1.19
CA GLY A 54 16.19 -19.71 -1.14
C GLY A 54 15.60 -19.02 0.10
N LYS A 55 16.24 -17.96 0.58
CA LYS A 55 15.77 -17.09 1.67
C LYS A 55 14.75 -16.06 1.18
N CYS A 56 14.58 -15.93 -0.14
CA CYS A 56 13.64 -15.00 -0.73
C CYS A 56 12.20 -15.43 -0.42
N ARG A 57 11.39 -14.46 -0.02
CA ARG A 57 9.97 -14.60 0.24
C ARG A 57 9.25 -13.72 -0.75
N ALA A 58 8.39 -14.32 -1.56
CA ALA A 58 7.37 -13.58 -2.27
C ALA A 58 6.14 -13.50 -1.38
N VAL A 59 5.65 -12.29 -1.15
CA VAL A 59 4.45 -12.05 -0.35
C VAL A 59 3.47 -11.29 -1.21
N MET A 60 2.21 -11.70 -1.20
CA MET A 60 1.15 -10.99 -1.90
C MET A 60 -0.13 -10.96 -1.08
N PHE A 61 -0.98 -9.99 -1.40
CA PHE A 61 -2.40 -10.12 -1.11
C PHE A 61 -3.22 -10.17 -2.40
N PHE A 62 -4.23 -11.03 -2.42
CA PHE A 62 -4.92 -11.40 -3.65
C PHE A 62 -6.40 -11.70 -3.44
N GLY A 63 -7.14 -11.68 -4.55
CA GLY A 63 -8.55 -12.01 -4.59
C GLY A 63 -9.48 -11.00 -3.93
N ASN A 64 -10.78 -11.29 -3.93
CA ASN A 64 -11.82 -10.35 -3.46
C ASN A 64 -11.74 -10.03 -1.97
N GLU A 65 -11.18 -10.95 -1.19
CA GLU A 65 -11.00 -10.79 0.25
C GLU A 65 -9.57 -10.33 0.59
N HIS A 66 -8.77 -10.00 -0.43
CA HIS A 66 -7.42 -9.47 -0.28
C HIS A 66 -6.60 -10.31 0.72
N ARG A 67 -6.59 -11.62 0.54
CA ARG A 67 -5.96 -12.58 1.47
C ARG A 67 -4.46 -12.51 1.34
N LEU A 68 -3.75 -12.48 2.46
CA LEU A 68 -2.30 -12.51 2.49
C LEU A 68 -1.79 -13.95 2.32
N ALA A 69 -0.79 -14.11 1.48
CA ALA A 69 -0.08 -15.37 1.33
C ALA A 69 1.38 -15.12 0.98
N TYR A 70 2.22 -16.10 1.27
CA TYR A 70 3.63 -16.07 0.92
C TYR A 70 4.08 -17.39 0.29
N CYS A 71 5.22 -17.35 -0.38
CA CYS A 71 5.91 -18.53 -0.86
C CYS A 71 7.42 -18.26 -0.95
N CYS A 72 8.19 -19.33 -1.17
CA CYS A 72 9.62 -19.25 -1.48
C CYS A 72 9.80 -19.48 -2.99
N PRO A 73 10.08 -18.43 -3.79
CA PRO A 73 10.29 -18.59 -5.22
C PRO A 73 11.32 -19.68 -5.54
N GLY A 74 11.04 -20.50 -6.56
CA GLY A 74 11.91 -21.62 -6.96
C GLY A 74 11.87 -22.85 -6.06
N ARG A 75 11.34 -22.78 -4.83
CA ARG A 75 11.24 -23.93 -3.90
C ARG A 75 9.81 -24.35 -3.62
N SER A 76 8.93 -23.39 -3.38
CA SER A 76 7.52 -23.65 -3.11
C SER A 76 6.77 -23.98 -4.40
N LYS A 77 5.85 -24.94 -4.33
CA LYS A 77 4.89 -25.25 -5.40
C LYS A 77 3.50 -24.66 -5.15
N GLU A 78 3.30 -24.07 -3.99
CA GLU A 78 2.02 -23.52 -3.53
C GLU A 78 2.21 -22.23 -2.74
N TRP A 79 1.13 -21.47 -2.61
CA TRP A 79 1.04 -20.30 -1.76
C TRP A 79 0.53 -20.70 -0.38
N ILE A 80 1.24 -20.28 0.66
CA ILE A 80 0.87 -20.53 2.06
C ILE A 80 0.11 -19.30 2.59
N PRO A 81 -1.15 -19.44 3.04
CA PRO A 81 -1.89 -18.34 3.64
C PRO A 81 -1.20 -17.79 4.90
N LEU A 82 -1.28 -16.48 5.12
CA LEU A 82 -0.72 -15.81 6.30
C LEU A 82 -1.78 -14.95 7.00
N GLY A 83 -1.72 -14.91 8.33
CA GLY A 83 -2.62 -14.15 9.18
C GLY A 83 -4.03 -14.72 9.29
N ASP A 84 -4.90 -13.97 9.96
CA ASP A 84 -6.24 -14.42 10.30
C ASP A 84 -7.16 -14.48 9.07
N LEU A 85 -8.19 -15.34 9.12
CA LEU A 85 -9.22 -15.39 8.09
C LEU A 85 -10.36 -14.40 8.36
N PHE A 86 -10.67 -14.10 9.62
CA PHE A 86 -11.81 -13.28 9.97
C PHE A 86 -11.49 -12.41 11.18
N HIS A 87 -12.13 -11.24 11.24
CA HIS A 87 -12.02 -10.32 12.36
C HIS A 87 -12.87 -10.74 13.56
N ASP A 88 -13.88 -11.58 13.34
CA ASP A 88 -14.77 -12.10 14.37
C ASP A 88 -14.79 -13.64 14.35
N ASN A 89 -15.06 -14.23 15.51
CA ASN A 89 -15.16 -15.69 15.65
C ASN A 89 -16.35 -16.28 14.87
N GLU A 90 -17.31 -15.43 14.49
CA GLU A 90 -18.48 -15.81 13.69
C GLU A 90 -18.21 -15.83 12.18
N GLY A 91 -17.02 -15.42 11.74
CA GLY A 91 -16.61 -15.50 10.34
C GLY A 91 -17.36 -14.55 9.40
N ARG A 92 -17.96 -13.48 9.93
CA ARG A 92 -18.81 -12.57 9.14
C ARG A 92 -17.99 -11.48 8.47
N ILE A 93 -16.86 -11.10 9.06
CA ILE A 93 -16.05 -9.99 8.55
C ILE A 93 -14.67 -10.50 8.15
N PRO A 94 -14.36 -10.57 6.84
CA PRO A 94 -13.08 -11.08 6.37
C PRO A 94 -11.93 -10.17 6.82
N TRP A 95 -10.81 -10.79 7.20
CA TRP A 95 -9.54 -10.10 7.46
C TRP A 95 -8.89 -9.72 6.12
N MET A 96 -9.19 -8.51 5.65
CA MET A 96 -8.79 -8.04 4.32
C MET A 96 -7.57 -7.13 4.39
N TYR A 97 -6.53 -7.44 3.63
CA TYR A 97 -5.32 -6.62 3.57
C TYR A 97 -5.46 -5.47 2.57
N GLN A 98 -4.81 -4.35 2.87
CA GLN A 98 -4.80 -3.16 2.04
C GLN A 98 -3.41 -2.82 1.53
N ASP A 99 -2.38 -2.99 2.36
CA ASP A 99 -1.02 -2.72 1.97
C ASP A 99 -0.02 -3.63 2.70
N ILE A 100 1.12 -3.86 2.05
CA ILE A 100 2.25 -4.62 2.59
C ILE A 100 3.56 -3.97 2.16
N ILE A 101 4.53 -3.95 3.06
CA ILE A 101 5.92 -3.58 2.79
C ILE A 101 6.85 -4.51 3.55
N TYR A 102 8.05 -4.73 3.02
CA TYR A 102 9.08 -5.51 3.69
C TYR A 102 10.26 -4.59 3.99
N SER A 103 10.76 -4.63 5.22
CA SER A 103 12.00 -3.95 5.58
C SER A 103 13.15 -4.94 5.49
N HIS A 104 14.19 -4.56 4.75
CA HIS A 104 15.39 -5.37 4.62
C HIS A 104 16.25 -5.29 5.87
N THR A 105 16.34 -4.10 6.51
CA THR A 105 17.14 -3.92 7.74
C THR A 105 16.52 -4.65 8.93
N LYS A 106 15.19 -4.62 9.06
CA LYS A 106 14.46 -5.37 10.10
C LYS A 106 14.15 -6.80 9.76
N GLN A 107 14.37 -7.20 8.50
CA GLN A 107 13.98 -8.50 7.98
C GLN A 107 12.53 -8.86 8.33
N SER A 108 11.65 -7.85 8.31
CA SER A 108 10.28 -7.94 8.81
C SER A 108 9.30 -7.48 7.75
N LEU A 109 8.22 -8.24 7.59
CA LEU A 109 7.06 -7.85 6.81
C LEU A 109 6.15 -6.99 7.70
N PHE A 110 5.72 -5.84 7.19
CA PHE A 110 4.67 -5.02 7.78
C PHE A 110 3.42 -5.07 6.92
N CYS A 111 2.28 -5.30 7.56
CA CYS A 111 0.98 -5.42 6.91
C CYS A 111 -0.01 -4.43 7.50
N MET A 112 -0.92 -3.96 6.67
CA MET A 112 -2.07 -3.15 7.07
C MET A 112 -3.36 -3.72 6.50
N THR A 113 -4.39 -3.82 7.33
CA THR A 113 -5.73 -4.25 6.92
C THR A 113 -6.59 -3.08 6.45
N VAL A 114 -7.68 -3.37 5.73
CA VAL A 114 -8.72 -2.39 5.38
C VAL A 114 -9.37 -1.79 6.64
N CYS A 115 -9.38 -2.54 7.73
CA CYS A 115 -9.87 -2.07 9.02
C CYS A 115 -8.83 -1.27 9.81
N SER A 116 -7.65 -1.01 9.24
CA SER A 116 -6.53 -0.32 9.90
C SER A 116 -5.99 -1.02 11.14
N ASP A 117 -5.94 -2.35 11.10
CA ASP A 117 -5.05 -3.09 11.99
C ASP A 117 -3.68 -3.22 11.32
N PHE A 118 -2.65 -3.30 12.15
CA PHE A 118 -1.26 -3.38 11.72
C PHE A 118 -0.63 -4.63 12.29
N GLU A 119 0.19 -5.28 11.48
CA GLU A 119 0.89 -6.50 11.87
C GLU A 119 2.35 -6.41 11.44
N SER A 120 3.22 -7.05 12.22
CA SER A 120 4.59 -7.35 11.83
C SER A 120 4.84 -8.84 11.89
N TRP A 121 5.48 -9.36 10.85
CA TRP A 121 5.81 -10.76 10.70
C TRP A 121 7.31 -10.94 10.43
N ASP A 122 7.88 -11.94 11.08
CA ASP A 122 9.17 -12.52 10.75
C ASP A 122 8.96 -13.68 9.78
N LEU A 123 9.57 -13.59 8.61
CA LEU A 123 9.48 -14.60 7.54
C LEU A 123 10.79 -15.33 7.28
N ARG A 124 11.78 -15.20 8.18
CA ARG A 124 13.11 -15.80 7.99
C ARG A 124 13.01 -17.31 7.89
N ASP A 125 12.27 -17.94 8.80
CA ASP A 125 11.91 -19.35 8.70
C ASP A 125 10.74 -19.53 7.71
N PRO A 126 10.97 -20.18 6.55
CA PRO A 126 9.92 -20.40 5.55
C PRO A 126 8.84 -21.41 6.00
N HIS A 127 9.10 -22.19 7.04
CA HIS A 127 8.18 -23.20 7.57
C HIS A 127 7.46 -22.73 8.83
N SER A 128 7.97 -21.67 9.47
CA SER A 128 7.40 -21.13 10.70
C SER A 128 7.43 -19.59 10.72
N PRO A 129 6.59 -18.91 9.93
CA PRO A 129 6.40 -17.47 10.07
C PRO A 129 5.91 -17.10 11.47
N ILE A 130 6.50 -16.08 12.08
CA ILE A 130 6.17 -15.65 13.44
C ILE A 130 5.60 -14.24 13.39
N MET A 131 4.44 -14.01 14.02
CA MET A 131 3.91 -12.66 14.20
C MET A 131 4.63 -11.97 15.36
N ASN A 132 5.41 -10.93 15.05
CA ASN A 132 6.21 -10.17 16.02
C ASN A 132 5.37 -9.26 16.93
N TRP A 133 4.30 -8.69 16.36
CA TRP A 133 3.32 -7.87 17.05
C TRP A 133 2.11 -7.62 16.15
N LYS A 134 1.01 -7.25 16.81
CA LYS A 134 -0.25 -6.83 16.22
C LYS A 134 -0.75 -5.59 16.96
N LEU A 135 -1.29 -4.63 16.22
CA LEU A 135 -1.95 -3.43 16.73
C LEU A 135 -3.34 -3.35 16.12
N LEU A 136 -4.38 -3.44 16.95
CA LEU A 136 -5.76 -3.50 16.48
C LEU A 136 -6.39 -2.11 16.50
N ASN A 137 -7.24 -1.81 15.53
CA ASN A 137 -7.85 -0.48 15.42
C ASN A 137 -8.71 -0.11 16.65
N HIS A 138 -9.29 -1.07 17.36
CA HIS A 138 -10.05 -0.78 18.58
C HIS A 138 -9.16 -0.32 19.74
N ASP A 139 -7.85 -0.59 19.68
CA ASP A 139 -6.88 -0.03 20.62
C ASP A 139 -6.62 1.46 20.33
N MET A 140 -7.09 1.97 19.19
CA MET A 140 -6.80 3.32 18.65
C MET A 140 -8.06 4.05 18.14
N PRO A 141 -8.98 4.48 19.04
CA PRO A 141 -10.30 5.02 18.67
C PRO A 141 -10.29 6.24 17.72
N LEU A 142 -9.19 7.01 17.65
CA LEU A 142 -9.05 8.15 16.74
C LEU A 142 -9.02 7.76 15.26
N PHE A 143 -8.65 6.52 14.92
CA PHE A 143 -8.47 6.05 13.55
C PHE A 143 -9.71 5.30 13.00
N ALA A 144 -10.47 4.65 13.90
CA ALA A 144 -11.67 3.88 13.56
C ALA A 144 -12.82 4.75 13.01
N ALA A 145 -12.94 5.99 13.50
CA ALA A 145 -14.05 6.86 13.12
C ALA A 145 -13.99 7.35 11.66
N ALA A 146 -12.83 7.32 10.99
CA ALA A 146 -12.63 8.05 9.73
C ALA A 146 -12.61 7.18 8.46
N ASP A 147 -12.54 5.84 8.57
CA ASP A 147 -12.42 4.96 7.41
C ASP A 147 -13.77 4.38 6.96
N ASN A 148 -14.40 5.07 6.00
CA ASN A 148 -15.67 4.64 5.38
C ASN A 148 -15.59 3.29 4.66
N ARG A 149 -14.38 2.75 4.43
CA ARG A 149 -14.19 1.46 3.75
C ARG A 149 -14.06 0.30 4.73
N CYS A 150 -13.91 0.57 6.02
CA CYS A 150 -13.82 -0.46 7.05
C CYS A 150 -15.18 -1.14 7.23
N PRO A 151 -15.32 -2.46 6.96
CA PRO A 151 -16.59 -3.16 7.14
C PRO A 151 -17.01 -3.26 8.61
N ARG A 152 -16.06 -3.20 9.56
CA ARG A 152 -16.33 -3.20 11.01
C ARG A 152 -16.94 -1.89 11.49
N CYS A 153 -16.63 -0.77 10.84
CA CYS A 153 -17.16 0.55 11.20
C CYS A 153 -18.60 0.78 10.71
N GLY A 154 -19.42 -0.29 10.68
CA GLY A 154 -20.72 -0.36 10.03
C GLY A 154 -21.69 0.81 10.29
N LYS A 155 -22.72 0.88 9.44
CA LYS A 155 -23.68 1.98 9.19
C LYS A 155 -24.27 2.76 10.38
N GLY A 156 -24.09 2.35 11.63
CA GLY A 156 -24.51 3.11 12.82
C GLY A 156 -23.78 4.45 13.01
N ASN A 157 -22.55 4.58 12.48
CA ASN A 157 -21.84 5.87 12.34
C ASN A 157 -22.00 6.50 10.96
N ALA A 158 -22.70 5.86 10.02
CA ALA A 158 -22.89 6.42 8.67
C ALA A 158 -23.71 7.70 8.69
N ASP A 159 -24.53 7.95 9.72
CA ASP A 159 -25.23 9.24 9.84
C ASP A 159 -24.31 10.38 10.32
N ARG A 160 -23.16 10.09 10.95
CA ARG A 160 -22.09 11.07 11.22
C ARG A 160 -21.08 11.20 10.08
N LEU A 161 -20.83 10.13 9.31
CA LEU A 161 -19.87 10.13 8.19
C LEU A 161 -20.44 10.31 6.78
N LYS A 162 -21.76 10.35 6.60
CA LYS A 162 -22.39 10.99 5.43
C LYS A 162 -21.92 12.45 5.23
N SER A 163 -21.29 13.05 6.25
CA SER A 163 -20.69 14.39 6.23
C SER A 163 -19.27 14.44 5.64
N SER A 164 -18.48 13.35 5.59
CA SER A 164 -17.13 13.44 5.01
C SER A 164 -17.20 13.50 3.49
N SER A 165 -16.72 14.59 2.89
CA SER A 165 -16.70 14.83 1.45
C SER A 165 -15.62 14.05 0.69
N PHE A 166 -14.93 13.12 1.37
CA PHE A 166 -13.75 12.43 0.87
C PHE A 166 -13.68 10.96 1.33
N GLU A 167 -12.96 10.16 0.57
CA GLU A 167 -12.49 8.81 0.90
C GLU A 167 -11.04 8.85 1.38
N LEU A 168 -10.65 7.85 2.18
CA LEU A 168 -9.28 7.69 2.66
C LEU A 168 -8.60 6.52 1.94
N PHE A 169 -7.40 6.76 1.41
CA PHE A 169 -6.50 5.73 0.88
C PHE A 169 -5.26 5.70 1.73
N LYS A 170 -4.90 4.53 2.26
CA LYS A 170 -3.81 4.38 3.23
C LYS A 170 -2.66 3.58 2.62
N TYR A 171 -1.45 3.99 2.94
CA TYR A 171 -0.19 3.40 2.48
C TYR A 171 0.75 3.21 3.67
N LEU A 172 1.46 2.09 3.70
CA LEU A 172 2.57 1.89 4.61
C LEU A 172 3.85 2.46 4.00
N VAL A 173 4.60 3.19 4.81
CA VAL A 173 5.90 3.74 4.46
C VAL A 173 6.88 3.39 5.58
N PHE A 174 8.02 2.82 5.23
CA PHE A 174 9.08 2.54 6.19
C PHE A 174 10.34 3.29 5.81
N ASP A 175 10.94 3.96 6.79
CA ASP A 175 12.27 4.52 6.66
C ASP A 175 13.29 3.52 7.21
N GLU A 176 14.08 2.94 6.30
CA GLU A 176 15.14 1.98 6.63
C GLU A 176 16.28 2.61 7.47
N ARG A 177 16.42 3.95 7.49
CA ARG A 177 17.50 4.64 8.19
C ARG A 177 17.18 4.88 9.65
N SER A 178 16.06 5.55 9.90
CA SER A 178 15.63 5.90 11.25
C SER A 178 14.85 4.79 11.93
N ASP A 179 14.56 3.69 11.22
CA ASP A 179 13.76 2.58 11.73
C ASP A 179 12.36 3.04 12.18
N ARG A 180 11.69 3.78 11.29
CA ARG A 180 10.37 4.36 11.57
C ARG A 180 9.35 3.86 10.56
N LEU A 181 8.26 3.32 11.10
CA LEU A 181 7.11 2.88 10.32
C LEU A 181 6.01 3.93 10.37
N PHE A 182 5.44 4.25 9.22
CA PHE A 182 4.41 5.26 9.06
C PHE A 182 3.21 4.74 8.28
N VAL A 183 2.07 5.36 8.53
CA VAL A 183 0.83 5.22 7.78
C VAL A 183 0.50 6.56 7.16
N VAL A 184 0.50 6.62 5.84
CA VAL A 184 0.10 7.80 5.09
C VAL A 184 -1.35 7.64 4.63
N SER A 185 -2.24 8.46 5.17
CA SER A 185 -3.65 8.51 4.82
C SER A 185 -3.92 9.66 3.85
N ARG A 186 -4.12 9.34 2.58
CA ARG A 186 -4.52 10.25 1.50
C ARG A 186 -6.02 10.49 1.53
N ARG A 187 -6.44 11.76 1.55
CA ARG A 187 -7.84 12.20 1.45
C ARG A 187 -8.17 12.50 -0.01
N VAL A 188 -9.17 11.83 -0.55
CA VAL A 188 -9.57 11.97 -1.96
C VAL A 188 -11.05 12.27 -2.06
N LYS A 189 -11.41 13.38 -2.70
CA LYS A 189 -12.78 13.66 -3.10
C LYS A 189 -13.08 12.85 -4.36
N ILE A 190 -13.99 11.88 -4.28
CA ILE A 190 -14.31 10.99 -5.40
C ILE A 190 -15.62 11.38 -6.09
N HIS A 191 -15.58 11.50 -7.42
CA HIS A 191 -16.75 11.37 -8.30
C HIS A 191 -17.95 12.24 -7.88
N ARG A 192 -17.74 13.53 -7.55
CA ARG A 192 -18.85 14.43 -7.17
C ARG A 192 -19.09 15.49 -8.23
N GLY A 193 -20.33 15.56 -8.73
CA GLY A 193 -20.79 16.63 -9.61
C GLY A 193 -21.05 17.96 -8.89
N PRO A 194 -21.41 19.03 -9.63
CA PRO A 194 -21.63 20.38 -9.09
C PRO A 194 -22.66 20.46 -7.96
N ASN A 195 -23.67 19.58 -7.98
CA ASN A 195 -24.73 19.51 -6.98
C ASN A 195 -24.44 18.47 -5.87
N GLY A 196 -23.21 17.96 -5.78
CA GLY A 196 -22.79 17.02 -4.74
C GLY A 196 -23.22 15.56 -4.94
N TYR A 197 -23.92 15.24 -6.03
CA TYR A 197 -24.28 13.85 -6.35
C TYR A 197 -23.06 13.04 -6.80
N HIS A 198 -23.07 11.75 -6.46
CA HIS A 198 -22.05 10.81 -6.91
C HIS A 198 -22.25 10.45 -8.38
N ASP A 199 -21.24 10.72 -9.20
CA ASP A 199 -21.21 10.40 -10.62
C ASP A 199 -19.78 10.09 -11.08
N TYR A 200 -19.60 8.86 -11.56
CA TYR A 200 -18.34 8.32 -12.04
C TYR A 200 -17.78 9.06 -13.28
N SER A 201 -18.55 9.96 -13.89
CA SER A 201 -18.09 10.84 -14.95
C SER A 201 -17.19 11.98 -14.47
N PHE A 202 -17.24 12.32 -13.17
CA PHE A 202 -16.42 13.34 -12.53
C PHE A 202 -15.08 12.77 -12.02
N PRO A 203 -14.02 13.60 -11.95
CA PRO A 203 -12.72 13.12 -11.55
C PRO A 203 -12.71 12.87 -10.04
N TYR A 204 -11.72 12.11 -9.60
CA TYR A 204 -11.31 12.14 -8.21
C TYR A 204 -10.13 13.09 -8.05
N GLN A 205 -10.02 13.70 -6.88
CA GLN A 205 -8.96 14.66 -6.59
C GLN A 205 -8.48 14.51 -5.16
N THR A 206 -7.17 14.51 -4.98
CA THR A 206 -6.54 14.55 -3.67
C THR A 206 -6.70 15.93 -3.06
N VAL A 207 -7.18 15.96 -1.82
CA VAL A 207 -7.43 17.20 -1.07
C VAL A 207 -6.52 17.34 0.15
N GLY A 208 -5.76 16.31 0.49
CA GLY A 208 -4.73 16.39 1.52
C GLY A 208 -4.28 15.03 2.03
N PHE A 209 -3.41 15.07 3.04
CA PHE A 209 -2.82 13.89 3.64
C PHE A 209 -2.79 14.00 5.16
N VAL A 210 -2.71 12.85 5.81
CA VAL A 210 -2.45 12.70 7.25
C VAL A 210 -1.39 11.63 7.39
N VAL A 211 -0.35 11.88 8.19
CA VAL A 211 0.72 10.92 8.44
C VAL A 211 0.77 10.60 9.92
N ASP A 212 0.73 9.32 10.24
CA ASP A 212 0.86 8.82 11.61
C ASP A 212 2.04 7.85 11.67
N GLN A 213 2.90 7.98 12.68
CA GLN A 213 3.96 7.03 12.96
C GLN A 213 3.45 5.91 13.85
N ILE A 214 3.76 4.66 13.50
CA ILE A 214 3.57 3.50 14.35
C ILE A 214 4.81 3.35 15.24
N ILE A 215 4.60 3.43 16.56
CA ILE A 215 5.65 3.26 17.56
C ILE A 215 5.36 1.98 18.33
N VAL A 216 6.34 1.10 18.39
CA VAL A 216 6.28 -0.15 19.16
C VAL A 216 7.34 -0.09 20.24
N LEU A 217 6.89 0.10 21.48
CA LEU A 217 7.74 0.18 22.66
C LEU A 217 7.97 -1.22 23.25
N PRO A 218 9.13 -1.44 23.91
CA PRO A 218 9.34 -2.63 24.71
C PRO A 218 8.20 -2.84 25.69
N GLY A 219 7.81 -4.11 25.90
CA GLY A 219 6.77 -4.44 26.88
C GLY A 219 7.24 -4.18 28.31
N GLY A 220 6.28 -3.97 29.20
CA GLY A 220 6.52 -3.99 30.65
C GLY A 220 6.74 -5.42 31.15
N ASN A 221 6.56 -5.64 32.46
CA ASN A 221 6.79 -6.94 33.11
C ASN A 221 5.99 -8.12 32.49
N ASP A 222 4.89 -7.83 31.80
CA ASP A 222 4.00 -8.83 31.20
C ASP A 222 4.43 -9.27 29.79
N GLY A 223 5.54 -8.74 29.26
CA GLY A 223 6.08 -9.07 27.95
C GLY A 223 5.30 -8.53 26.75
N GLU A 224 4.11 -7.97 26.98
CA GLU A 224 3.31 -7.35 25.92
C GLU A 224 3.87 -5.99 25.52
N LYS A 225 4.30 -5.86 24.25
CA LYS A 225 4.78 -4.59 23.69
C LYS A 225 3.68 -3.53 23.78
N LYS A 226 3.99 -2.34 24.27
CA LYS A 226 3.09 -1.18 24.16
C LYS A 226 3.19 -0.63 22.75
N LYS A 227 2.07 -0.30 22.12
CA LYS A 227 2.05 0.27 20.77
C LYS A 227 1.25 1.58 20.79
N GLU A 228 1.71 2.56 20.03
CA GLU A 228 1.05 3.86 19.93
C GLU A 228 1.15 4.41 18.51
N LEU A 229 0.18 5.25 18.13
CA LEU A 229 0.25 6.06 16.91
C LEU A 229 0.56 7.49 17.31
N ARG A 230 1.58 8.06 16.68
CA ARG A 230 1.95 9.47 16.85
C ARG A 230 1.65 10.23 15.57
N ARG A 231 0.77 11.22 15.63
CA ARG A 231 0.50 12.13 14.51
C ARG A 231 1.77 12.92 14.18
N MET A 232 2.10 12.98 12.91
CA MET A 232 3.08 13.92 12.38
C MET A 232 2.32 15.23 12.10
N ASP A 233 2.48 16.25 12.94
CA ASP A 233 1.69 17.49 12.83
C ASP A 233 2.38 18.50 11.90
N GLY A 234 2.06 18.43 10.60
CA GLY A 234 2.57 19.39 9.60
C GLY A 234 4.09 19.37 9.42
N ASN A 235 4.78 18.33 9.87
CA ASN A 235 6.21 18.18 9.69
C ASN A 235 6.53 16.69 9.51
N LEU A 236 7.41 16.37 8.56
CA LEU A 236 7.90 15.01 8.34
C LEU A 236 9.37 14.89 8.76
N ASP A 237 9.84 15.73 9.68
CA ASP A 237 11.23 15.77 10.14
C ASP A 237 12.25 15.89 8.99
N GLY A 238 11.90 16.64 7.94
CA GLY A 238 12.72 16.80 6.74
C GLY A 238 12.65 15.64 5.75
N MET A 239 11.91 14.57 6.06
CA MET A 239 11.71 13.41 5.18
C MET A 239 10.74 13.73 4.03
N SER A 240 10.97 13.05 2.90
CA SER A 240 10.13 13.08 1.71
C SER A 240 9.60 11.68 1.42
N PHE A 241 8.28 11.54 1.38
CA PHE A 241 7.59 10.26 1.31
C PHE A 241 7.16 9.98 -0.12
N PHE A 242 7.40 8.76 -0.61
CA PHE A 242 6.96 8.32 -1.93
C PHE A 242 5.92 7.22 -1.77
N ILE A 243 4.70 7.47 -2.27
CA ILE A 243 3.56 6.56 -2.16
C ILE A 243 2.82 6.39 -3.48
N GLY A 244 2.19 5.24 -3.69
CA GLY A 244 1.48 4.96 -4.93
C GLY A 244 0.75 3.62 -4.94
N ALA A 245 0.10 3.30 -6.06
CA ALA A 245 -0.80 2.16 -6.19
C ALA A 245 -0.16 0.80 -5.95
N LYS A 246 1.06 0.60 -6.49
CA LYS A 246 1.65 -0.75 -6.62
C LYS A 246 3.06 -0.87 -6.04
N GLY A 247 3.73 0.24 -5.79
CA GLY A 247 5.11 0.26 -5.28
C GLY A 247 5.19 0.04 -3.77
N HIS A 248 6.41 -0.18 -3.29
CA HIS A 248 6.74 0.00 -1.88
C HIS A 248 6.66 1.48 -1.54
N GLY A 249 6.06 1.82 -0.40
CA GLY A 249 6.18 3.16 0.16
C GLY A 249 7.55 3.32 0.80
N PHE A 250 8.28 4.38 0.46
CA PHE A 250 9.63 4.62 0.97
C PHE A 250 9.87 6.10 1.28
N VAL A 251 10.96 6.35 2.01
CA VAL A 251 11.41 7.68 2.42
C VAL A 251 12.73 8.03 1.73
N VAL A 252 12.88 9.30 1.41
CA VAL A 252 14.15 9.95 1.06
C VAL A 252 14.33 11.14 1.99
N VAL A 253 15.56 11.38 2.46
CA VAL A 253 15.96 12.57 3.21
C VAL A 253 16.87 13.40 2.30
N PRO A 254 16.36 14.46 1.63
CA PRO A 254 17.07 15.10 0.51
C PRO A 254 18.51 15.51 0.80
N ASN A 255 18.74 16.08 1.99
CA ASN A 255 20.06 16.54 2.43
C ASN A 255 21.06 15.41 2.67
N GLU A 256 20.58 14.25 3.13
CA GLU A 256 21.44 13.11 3.50
C GLU A 256 21.58 12.12 2.35
N ASP A 257 20.63 12.11 1.41
CA ASP A 257 20.58 11.21 0.27
C ASP A 257 21.21 11.78 -1.02
N ASN A 258 21.81 12.97 -0.96
CA ASN A 258 22.30 13.69 -2.15
C ASN A 258 21.22 13.98 -3.20
N TYR A 259 19.96 14.19 -2.78
CA TYR A 259 18.87 14.64 -3.65
C TYR A 259 18.55 16.13 -3.48
N ASN A 260 19.48 16.90 -2.91
CA ASN A 260 19.32 18.34 -2.75
C ASN A 260 19.05 19.03 -4.08
N GLY A 261 17.98 19.84 -4.12
CA GLY A 261 17.50 20.52 -5.33
C GLY A 261 16.69 19.65 -6.29
N HIS A 262 16.54 18.35 -6.03
CA HIS A 262 15.73 17.42 -6.83
C HIS A 262 14.48 16.93 -6.08
N VAL A 263 14.58 16.79 -4.76
CA VAL A 263 13.50 16.38 -3.88
C VAL A 263 13.36 17.42 -2.77
N GLU A 264 12.14 17.89 -2.55
CA GLU A 264 11.82 18.86 -1.51
C GLU A 264 11.56 18.13 -0.18
N PRO A 265 12.11 18.60 0.95
CA PRO A 265 11.84 18.03 2.27
C PRO A 265 10.39 18.25 2.67
N ASN A 266 9.91 17.49 3.67
CA ASN A 266 8.55 17.61 4.20
C ASN A 266 7.45 17.45 3.14
N CYS A 267 7.71 16.66 2.10
CA CYS A 267 6.79 16.49 0.98
C CYS A 267 6.37 15.03 0.78
N ILE A 268 5.14 14.84 0.29
CA ILE A 268 4.59 13.54 -0.09
C ILE A 268 4.44 13.52 -1.62
N TYR A 269 5.25 12.70 -2.27
CA TYR A 269 5.21 12.41 -3.70
C TYR A 269 4.24 11.25 -3.92
N PHE A 270 3.08 11.54 -4.49
CA PHE A 270 2.02 10.55 -4.63
C PHE A 270 1.68 10.28 -6.09
N THR A 271 1.41 9.01 -6.40
CA THR A 271 0.72 8.61 -7.64
C THR A 271 -0.68 8.11 -7.32
N ASP A 272 -1.43 7.66 -8.33
CA ASP A 272 -2.76 7.04 -8.16
C ASP A 272 -2.81 5.94 -7.09
N SER A 273 -4.01 5.73 -6.54
CA SER A 273 -4.32 4.54 -5.76
C SER A 273 -4.70 3.36 -6.67
N HIS A 274 -4.41 2.14 -6.23
CA HIS A 274 -4.77 0.93 -6.98
C HIS A 274 -6.29 0.83 -7.18
N GLN A 275 -7.07 1.25 -6.18
CA GLN A 275 -8.53 1.17 -6.20
C GLN A 275 -9.18 2.15 -7.18
N LEU A 276 -8.52 3.28 -7.48
CA LEU A 276 -9.02 4.31 -8.40
C LEU A 276 -8.59 4.08 -9.86
N THR A 277 -7.86 2.98 -10.12
CA THR A 277 -7.41 2.59 -11.47
C THR A 277 -7.97 1.23 -11.95
N PRO A 278 -9.28 0.92 -11.77
CA PRO A 278 -9.82 -0.39 -12.15
C PRO A 278 -9.89 -0.57 -13.68
N ARG A 279 -9.68 -1.82 -14.13
CA ARG A 279 -9.90 -2.23 -15.53
C ARG A 279 -11.31 -2.84 -15.69
N PRO A 280 -12.04 -2.60 -16.81
CA PRO A 280 -11.71 -1.71 -17.93
C PRO A 280 -12.36 -0.32 -17.81
N TRP A 281 -11.55 0.73 -17.96
CA TRP A 281 -12.02 2.11 -18.09
C TRP A 281 -12.68 2.36 -19.45
N SER A 282 -13.85 3.00 -19.47
CA SER A 282 -14.55 3.38 -20.70
C SER A 282 -14.42 4.88 -20.97
N LYS A 283 -13.78 5.21 -22.10
CA LYS A 283 -13.61 6.58 -22.61
C LYS A 283 -14.94 7.30 -22.85
N LYS A 284 -16.06 6.55 -22.96
CA LYS A 284 -17.41 7.08 -23.13
C LYS A 284 -18.09 7.51 -21.83
N LYS A 285 -17.55 7.14 -20.66
CA LYS A 285 -18.21 7.35 -19.36
C LYS A 285 -17.52 8.38 -18.47
N VAL A 286 -16.27 8.77 -18.76
CA VAL A 286 -15.48 9.65 -17.89
C VAL A 286 -14.81 10.71 -18.75
N SER A 287 -15.15 11.98 -18.53
CA SER A 287 -14.67 13.13 -19.31
C SER A 287 -13.31 13.66 -18.84
N CYS A 288 -12.82 13.20 -17.70
CA CYS A 288 -11.59 13.65 -17.04
C CYS A 288 -10.82 12.45 -16.50
N GLY A 289 -9.54 12.33 -16.85
CA GLY A 289 -8.80 11.09 -16.67
C GLY A 289 -7.34 11.25 -17.04
N GLY A 290 -6.58 11.87 -16.15
CA GLY A 290 -5.14 11.76 -16.01
C GLY A 290 -4.89 11.47 -14.54
N HIS A 291 -3.97 10.56 -14.24
CA HIS A 291 -3.65 10.15 -12.88
C HIS A 291 -3.55 11.34 -11.91
N ASP A 292 -4.15 11.22 -10.74
CA ASP A 292 -4.01 12.17 -9.64
C ASP A 292 -2.64 11.94 -8.99
N ILE A 293 -1.65 12.61 -9.59
CA ILE A 293 -0.23 12.55 -9.24
C ILE A 293 0.22 13.96 -8.88
N GLY A 294 1.02 14.07 -7.83
CA GLY A 294 1.56 15.35 -7.44
C GLY A 294 2.56 15.25 -6.31
N ILE A 295 2.93 16.43 -5.84
CA ILE A 295 3.74 16.64 -4.64
C ILE A 295 2.84 17.40 -3.68
N PHE A 296 2.67 16.88 -2.46
CA PHE A 296 2.01 17.60 -1.38
C PHE A 296 3.04 18.04 -0.38
N ASN A 297 3.22 19.34 -0.21
CA ASN A 297 4.03 19.87 0.88
C ASN A 297 3.21 19.78 2.17
N TYR A 298 3.72 18.97 3.10
CA TYR A 298 3.02 18.61 4.32
C TYR A 298 2.97 19.76 5.34
N GLU A 299 3.98 20.63 5.30
CA GLU A 299 4.14 21.77 6.22
C GLU A 299 3.18 22.91 5.90
N ASN A 300 3.12 23.33 4.65
CA ASN A 300 2.24 24.42 4.23
C ASN A 300 0.90 23.94 3.66
N SER A 301 0.69 22.62 3.56
CA SER A 301 -0.51 22.00 3.00
C SER A 301 -0.83 22.41 1.55
N THR A 302 0.19 22.56 0.71
CA THR A 302 0.04 22.95 -0.71
C THR A 302 0.35 21.81 -1.68
N PHE A 303 -0.17 21.93 -2.90
CA PHE A 303 0.07 20.96 -3.97
C PHE A 303 0.94 21.57 -5.08
N SER A 304 1.97 20.84 -5.47
CA SER A 304 2.82 21.09 -6.63
C SER A 304 2.64 19.99 -7.69
N SER A 305 2.84 20.33 -8.96
CA SER A 305 2.81 19.35 -10.06
C SER A 305 4.09 18.52 -10.05
N CYS A 306 4.00 17.26 -10.46
CA CYS A 306 5.13 16.33 -10.45
C CYS A 306 5.40 15.80 -11.86
N TYR A 307 6.40 16.35 -12.57
CA TYR A 307 6.91 15.94 -13.89
C TYR A 307 5.90 15.82 -15.07
N TYR A 308 4.60 15.88 -14.79
CA TYR A 308 3.49 15.79 -15.72
C TYR A 308 2.62 17.04 -15.58
N PRO A 309 2.08 17.58 -16.68
CA PRO A 309 1.24 18.78 -16.65
C PRO A 309 -0.03 18.52 -15.83
N ARG A 310 -0.36 19.47 -14.95
CA ARG A 310 -1.59 19.47 -14.14
C ARG A 310 -2.82 19.97 -14.92
N ASP A 311 -2.59 20.56 -16.09
CA ASP A 311 -3.64 21.03 -16.96
C ASP A 311 -4.46 19.85 -17.50
N LEU A 312 -5.75 19.84 -17.15
CA LEU A 312 -6.70 18.79 -17.52
C LEU A 312 -6.93 18.73 -19.04
N GLU A 313 -6.74 19.84 -19.76
CA GLU A 313 -6.95 19.89 -21.21
C GLU A 313 -5.78 19.24 -21.98
N SER A 314 -4.56 19.28 -21.44
CA SER A 314 -3.35 18.68 -22.02
C SER A 314 -2.94 17.33 -21.39
N ALA A 315 -3.61 16.92 -20.30
CA ALA A 315 -3.31 15.68 -19.59
C ALA A 315 -3.51 14.43 -20.48
N ARG A 316 -2.40 13.75 -20.82
CA ARG A 316 -2.44 12.44 -21.49
C ARG A 316 -2.56 11.33 -20.45
N ARG A 317 -3.49 10.40 -20.67
CA ARG A 317 -3.62 9.19 -19.84
C ARG A 317 -2.33 8.37 -19.87
N MET A 318 -1.87 7.93 -18.70
CA MET A 318 -0.88 6.87 -18.59
C MET A 318 -1.60 5.54 -18.31
N ASN A 319 -1.06 4.42 -18.78
CA ASN A 319 -1.60 3.11 -18.42
C ASN A 319 -0.49 2.08 -18.61
N PRO A 320 0.02 1.47 -17.53
CA PRO A 320 -0.44 1.57 -16.14
C PRO A 320 -0.16 2.95 -15.50
N ALA A 321 -0.74 3.19 -14.33
CA ALA A 321 -0.37 4.35 -13.52
C ALA A 321 1.13 4.32 -13.20
N PRO A 322 1.81 5.48 -13.18
CA PRO A 322 3.20 5.57 -12.74
C PRO A 322 3.37 4.94 -11.36
N THR A 323 4.52 4.33 -11.15
CA THR A 323 4.90 3.70 -9.88
C THR A 323 6.29 4.20 -9.52
N TRP A 324 6.46 4.62 -8.28
CA TRP A 324 7.76 4.98 -7.75
C TRP A 324 8.61 3.73 -7.54
N PHE A 325 9.89 3.83 -7.90
CA PHE A 325 10.89 2.83 -7.59
C PHE A 325 11.80 3.38 -6.50
N THR A 326 12.04 2.58 -5.46
CA THR A 326 13.05 2.91 -4.45
C THR A 326 14.39 3.01 -5.16
N PRO A 327 15.14 4.13 -5.02
CA PRO A 327 16.45 4.24 -5.62
C PRO A 327 17.38 3.16 -5.06
N SER A 328 18.20 2.53 -5.92
CA SER A 328 19.16 1.55 -5.47
C SER A 328 20.30 2.22 -4.71
N SER A 329 20.78 1.56 -3.65
CA SER A 329 21.97 2.00 -2.90
C SER A 329 23.22 2.17 -3.76
N SER A 330 23.28 1.51 -4.93
CA SER A 330 24.37 1.65 -5.91
C SER A 330 24.42 3.02 -6.61
N PHE A 331 23.35 3.82 -6.57
CA PHE A 331 23.40 5.22 -7.03
C PHE A 331 24.01 6.16 -5.99
N LEU A 332 24.03 5.76 -4.70
CA LEU A 332 24.61 6.58 -3.62
C LEU A 332 26.14 6.58 -3.61
N SER A 333 26.80 5.65 -4.32
CA SER A 333 28.26 5.57 -4.41
C SER A 333 28.86 6.14 -5.71
N SER A 334 28.05 6.52 -6.70
CA SER A 334 28.53 7.01 -8.00
C SER A 334 28.46 8.53 -8.18
N VAL A 335 27.99 9.25 -7.16
CA VAL A 335 27.88 10.73 -7.15
C VAL A 335 28.66 11.35 -5.98
N ALA A 336 29.69 10.65 -5.47
CA ALA A 336 30.65 11.20 -4.52
C ALA A 336 31.92 11.67 -5.23
#